data_AF-A0A3A8S3N0-F1
#
_entry.id   AF-A0A3A8S3N0-F1
#
_cell.length_a   1.000
_cell.length_b   1.000
_cell.length_c   1.000
_cell.angle_alpha   90.00
_cell.angle_beta   90.00
_cell.angle_gamma   90.00
#
_symmetry.space_group_name_H-M   'P 1'
#
loop_
_entity.id
_entity.type
_entity.pdbx_description
1 polymer ?
#
loop_
_entity_poly.entity_id
_entity_poly.type
_entity_poly.pdbx_seq_one_letter_code
_entity_poly.pdbx_strand_id
1 'polypeptide(L)'
;MTCGSYSQRKSANVCVLSLPSKGESAERLITASMLTKVTRSMALAWEPDWAVAMSETYRAMDGRQGQDDPWLGWVTYLARDRGTVPHLPAPVRIEPVEDKGTLIILTPERFTVANPEHIALARRVRELLAQAGLMRTAGANPPE
;
A
#
# COMPACT_ATOMS: atom_id res chain seq x y z
N MET A 1 -8.52 12.05 -11.13
CA MET A 1 -7.41 12.87 -10.59
C MET A 1 -8.02 14.20 -10.16
N THR A 2 -8.18 14.43 -8.86
CA THR A 2 -8.48 15.77 -8.32
C THR A 2 -7.16 16.36 -7.89
N CYS A 3 -6.44 16.99 -8.82
CA CYS A 3 -5.21 17.72 -8.53
C CYS A 3 -5.58 19.20 -8.40
N GLY A 4 -5.26 19.83 -7.27
CA GLY A 4 -5.41 21.28 -7.11
C GLY A 4 -6.81 21.82 -6.76
N SER A 5 -7.73 21.01 -6.24
CA SER A 5 -8.92 21.61 -5.61
C SER A 5 -8.48 22.36 -4.36
N TYR A 6 -8.68 23.69 -4.32
CA TYR A 6 -8.51 24.49 -3.11
C TYR A 6 -9.60 24.09 -2.11
N SER A 7 -9.36 22.98 -1.42
CA SER A 7 -10.23 22.40 -0.42
C SER A 7 -9.87 23.01 0.93
N GLN A 8 -10.87 23.58 1.64
CA GLN A 8 -10.69 24.04 3.02
C GLN A 8 -10.45 22.89 4.00
N ARG A 9 -10.66 21.64 3.58
CA ARG A 9 -10.31 20.43 4.32
C ARG A 9 -8.96 19.92 3.80
N LYS A 10 -8.07 19.46 4.69
CA LYS A 10 -6.84 18.75 4.29
C LYS A 10 -7.26 17.52 3.46
N SER A 11 -7.25 17.64 2.14
CA SER A 11 -7.53 16.54 1.23
C SER A 11 -6.21 16.18 0.56
N ALA A 12 -5.72 14.97 0.79
CA ALA A 12 -4.53 14.48 0.12
C ALA A 12 -4.74 14.45 -1.41
N ASN A 13 -3.69 14.76 -2.18
CA ASN A 13 -3.71 14.50 -3.62
C ASN A 13 -3.69 12.99 -3.84
N VAL A 14 -4.65 12.46 -4.60
CA VAL A 14 -4.78 11.02 -4.84
C VAL A 14 -4.77 10.73 -6.34
N CYS A 15 -3.96 9.75 -6.74
CA CYS A 15 -4.00 9.13 -8.06
C CYS A 15 -4.43 7.68 -7.95
N VAL A 16 -5.44 7.28 -8.73
CA VAL A 16 -5.99 5.91 -8.74
C VAL A 16 -5.86 5.34 -10.15
N LEU A 17 -5.21 4.18 -10.25
CA LEU A 17 -5.18 3.37 -11.45
C LEU A 17 -6.12 2.17 -11.27
N SER A 18 -7.17 2.11 -12.07
CA SER A 18 -8.10 0.98 -12.09
C SER A 18 -7.61 -0.08 -13.08
N LEU A 19 -7.31 -1.28 -12.58
CA LEU A 19 -6.94 -2.43 -13.41
C LEU A 19 -8.19 -3.26 -13.76
N PRO A 20 -8.20 -3.96 -14.91
CA PRO A 20 -9.27 -4.90 -15.24
C PRO A 20 -9.39 -5.97 -14.15
N SER A 21 -10.59 -6.19 -13.63
CA SER A 21 -10.84 -7.14 -12.52
C SER A 21 -11.28 -8.53 -12.99
N LYS A 22 -11.62 -8.68 -14.28
CA LYS A 22 -12.12 -9.93 -14.89
C LYS A 22 -11.56 -10.10 -16.30
N GLY A 23 -11.60 -11.35 -16.78
CA GLY A 23 -11.18 -11.73 -18.14
C GLY A 23 -9.69 -12.07 -18.25
N GLU A 24 -9.27 -12.54 -19.42
CA GLU A 24 -7.91 -13.01 -19.68
C GLU A 24 -6.85 -11.94 -19.42
N SER A 25 -7.16 -10.67 -19.72
CA SER A 25 -6.28 -9.54 -19.40
C SER A 25 -6.08 -9.35 -17.90
N ALA A 26 -7.09 -9.61 -17.07
CA ALA A 26 -6.97 -9.50 -15.62
C ALA A 26 -6.06 -10.60 -15.06
N GLU A 27 -6.19 -11.85 -15.53
CA GLU A 27 -5.31 -12.95 -15.11
C GLU A 27 -3.85 -12.70 -15.47
N ARG A 28 -3.60 -12.05 -16.61
CA ARG A 28 -2.23 -11.68 -17.02
C ARG A 28 -1.66 -10.51 -16.22
N LEU A 29 -2.49 -9.56 -15.81
CA LEU A 29 -2.05 -8.31 -15.17
C LEU A 29 -2.05 -8.36 -13.64
N ILE A 30 -2.91 -9.16 -13.01
CA ILE A 30 -3.05 -9.26 -11.56
C ILE A 30 -2.04 -10.29 -11.01
N THR A 31 -0.76 -9.93 -11.11
CA THR A 31 0.35 -10.69 -10.55
C THR A 31 1.16 -9.80 -9.61
N ALA A 32 1.83 -10.38 -8.60
CA ALA A 32 2.66 -9.62 -7.69
C ALA A 32 3.72 -8.81 -8.46
N SER A 33 4.38 -9.42 -9.45
CA SER A 33 5.44 -8.78 -10.22
C SER A 33 4.94 -7.59 -11.05
N MET A 34 3.75 -7.68 -11.66
CA MET A 34 3.16 -6.58 -12.41
C MET A 34 2.74 -5.44 -11.48
N LEU A 35 2.05 -5.77 -10.38
CA LEU A 35 1.63 -4.76 -9.40
C LEU A 35 2.84 -4.07 -8.74
N THR A 36 3.93 -4.79 -8.50
CA THR A 36 5.20 -4.21 -8.03
C THR A 36 5.75 -3.22 -9.03
N LYS A 37 5.83 -3.57 -10.32
CA LYS A 37 6.33 -2.67 -11.38
C LYS A 37 5.47 -1.43 -11.55
N VAL A 38 4.15 -1.59 -11.54
CA VAL A 38 3.20 -0.48 -11.64
C VAL A 38 3.32 0.44 -10.43
N THR A 39 3.28 -0.10 -9.21
CA THR A 39 3.39 0.70 -7.98
C THR A 39 4.74 1.41 -7.91
N ARG A 40 5.84 0.75 -8.30
CA ARG A 40 7.17 1.36 -8.43
C ARG A 40 7.15 2.54 -9.41
N SER A 41 6.54 2.37 -10.58
CA SER A 41 6.48 3.42 -11.60
C SER A 41 5.66 4.62 -11.12
N MET A 42 4.54 4.38 -10.43
CA MET A 42 3.73 5.43 -9.81
C MET A 42 4.52 6.17 -8.71
N ALA A 43 5.28 5.44 -7.89
CA ALA A 43 6.11 6.03 -6.85
C ALA A 43 7.22 6.93 -7.42
N LEU A 44 7.88 6.49 -8.50
CA LEU A 44 8.92 7.27 -9.18
C LEU A 44 8.35 8.51 -9.92
N ALA A 45 7.14 8.41 -10.46
CA ALA A 45 6.53 9.48 -11.24
C ALA A 45 5.88 10.59 -10.40
N TRP A 46 5.38 10.25 -9.20
CA TRP A 46 4.61 11.18 -8.37
C TRP A 46 5.18 11.43 -6.98
N GLU A 47 6.18 10.65 -6.56
CA GLU A 47 6.80 10.75 -5.23
C GLU A 47 5.75 10.87 -4.09
N PRO A 48 4.75 9.97 -4.03
CA PRO A 48 3.69 10.08 -3.03
C PRO A 48 4.21 9.72 -1.64
N ASP A 49 3.53 10.17 -0.57
CA ASP A 49 3.89 9.74 0.78
C ASP A 49 3.68 8.23 0.99
N TRP A 50 2.72 7.64 0.26
CA TRP A 50 2.44 6.21 0.21
C TRP A 50 1.67 5.84 -1.06
N ALA A 51 1.76 4.59 -1.49
CA ALA A 51 0.92 4.04 -2.57
C ALA A 51 0.54 2.59 -2.27
N VAL A 52 -0.57 2.12 -2.82
CA VAL A 52 -1.06 0.76 -2.53
C VAL A 52 -1.76 0.12 -3.73
N ALA A 53 -1.47 -1.16 -3.94
CA ALA A 53 -2.21 -2.03 -4.85
C ALA A 53 -3.00 -3.05 -4.02
N MET A 54 -4.32 -3.04 -4.14
CA MET A 54 -5.22 -3.95 -3.42
C MET A 54 -6.52 -4.16 -4.19
N SER A 55 -7.23 -5.25 -3.87
CA SER A 55 -8.58 -5.47 -4.39
C SER A 55 -9.61 -4.62 -3.65
N GLU A 56 -10.69 -4.27 -4.34
CA GLU A 56 -11.82 -3.56 -3.74
C GLU A 56 -12.50 -4.37 -2.63
N THR A 57 -12.55 -5.70 -2.78
CA THR A 57 -13.09 -6.59 -1.74
C THR A 57 -12.25 -6.54 -0.47
N TYR A 58 -10.91 -6.54 -0.58
CA TYR A 58 -10.04 -6.40 0.58
C TYR A 58 -10.16 -5.01 1.22
N ARG A 59 -10.22 -3.96 0.39
CA ARG A 59 -10.48 -2.58 0.84
C ARG A 59 -11.76 -2.48 1.66
N ALA A 60 -12.85 -3.09 1.19
CA ALA A 60 -14.14 -3.07 1.88
C ALA A 60 -14.09 -3.84 3.21
N MET A 61 -13.33 -4.94 3.26
CA MET A 61 -13.17 -5.77 4.46
C MET A 61 -12.32 -5.09 5.54
N ASP A 62 -11.26 -4.36 5.18
CA ASP A 62 -10.37 -3.70 6.16
C ASP A 62 -11.10 -2.62 6.98
N GLY A 63 -12.25 -2.12 6.50
CA GLY A 63 -13.18 -1.30 7.28
C GLY A 63 -12.63 0.05 7.76
N ARG A 64 -11.39 0.41 7.41
CA ARG A 64 -10.75 1.67 7.80
C ARG A 64 -11.42 2.84 7.09
N GLN A 65 -11.92 3.78 7.89
CA GLN A 65 -12.59 5.02 7.44
C GLN A 65 -11.68 6.26 7.43
N GLY A 66 -10.41 6.15 7.86
CA GLY A 66 -9.48 7.28 7.89
C GLY A 66 -8.84 7.54 6.53
N GLN A 67 -9.06 8.74 5.96
CA GLN A 67 -8.54 9.13 4.65
C GLN A 67 -7.01 9.35 4.62
N ASP A 68 -6.37 9.53 5.78
CA ASP A 68 -5.00 10.06 5.85
C ASP A 68 -3.93 9.02 6.27
N ASP A 69 -4.32 7.89 6.85
CA ASP A 69 -3.36 6.84 7.21
C ASP A 69 -3.03 5.94 6.02
N PRO A 70 -1.77 5.49 5.87
CA PRO A 70 -1.41 4.52 4.85
C PRO A 70 -2.26 3.25 4.95
N TRP A 71 -2.62 2.74 3.79
CA TRP A 71 -3.26 1.44 3.65
C TRP A 71 -2.22 0.39 3.34
N LEU A 72 -2.41 -0.82 3.88
CA LEU A 72 -1.58 -1.98 3.55
C LEU A 72 -2.35 -2.86 2.57
N GLY A 73 -1.85 -3.00 1.36
CA GLY A 73 -2.38 -3.89 0.33
C GLY A 73 -1.42 -5.02 -0.01
N TRP A 74 -1.68 -5.69 -1.14
CA TRP A 74 -0.80 -6.75 -1.63
C TRP A 74 0.61 -6.20 -1.93
N VAL A 75 0.66 -5.03 -2.57
CA VAL A 75 1.88 -4.24 -2.74
C VAL A 75 1.64 -2.87 -2.12
N THR A 76 2.56 -2.43 -1.27
CA THR A 76 2.48 -1.13 -0.59
C THR A 76 3.82 -0.42 -0.72
N TYR A 77 3.80 0.85 -1.09
CA TYR A 77 4.96 1.74 -1.10
C TYR A 77 4.88 2.69 0.09
N LEU A 78 6.01 2.92 0.76
CA LEU A 78 6.18 3.93 1.79
C LEU A 78 7.39 4.81 1.43
N ALA A 79 7.19 6.13 1.45
CA ALA A 79 8.28 7.09 1.25
C ALA A 79 9.34 6.98 2.35
N ARG A 80 10.60 7.32 2.00
CA ARG A 80 11.76 7.22 2.90
C ARG A 80 11.59 8.01 4.19
N ASP A 81 10.99 9.19 4.10
CA ASP A 81 10.78 10.11 5.22
C ASP A 81 9.82 9.58 6.29
N ARG A 82 9.01 8.55 5.97
CA ARG A 82 8.17 7.86 6.96
C ARG A 82 8.97 6.99 7.92
N GLY A 83 10.20 6.60 7.55
CA GLY A 83 11.09 5.79 8.37
C GLY A 83 11.46 4.44 7.75
N THR A 84 12.12 3.60 8.56
CA THR A 84 12.69 2.33 8.12
C THR A 84 11.70 1.19 8.34
N VAL A 85 11.46 0.39 7.29
CA VAL A 85 10.64 -0.81 7.39
C VAL A 85 11.32 -1.83 8.32
N PRO A 86 10.64 -2.32 9.40
CA PRO A 86 11.20 -3.31 10.29
C PRO A 86 11.35 -4.67 9.57
N HIS A 87 12.00 -5.64 10.22
CA HIS A 87 12.02 -6.99 9.70
C HIS A 87 10.59 -7.58 9.68
N LEU A 88 10.16 -8.06 8.52
CA LEU A 88 8.81 -8.61 8.30
C LEU A 88 8.87 -10.13 8.12
N PRO A 89 7.83 -10.88 8.52
CA PRO A 89 7.81 -12.33 8.38
C PRO A 89 7.77 -12.76 6.91
N ALA A 90 8.34 -13.93 6.60
CA ALA A 90 8.10 -14.57 5.30
C ALA A 90 6.58 -14.82 5.09
N PRO A 91 6.08 -14.78 3.84
CA PRO A 91 6.79 -14.63 2.56
C PRO A 91 7.01 -13.17 2.12
N VAL A 92 6.90 -12.20 3.03
CA VAL A 92 6.98 -10.78 2.67
C VAL A 92 8.34 -10.44 2.06
N ARG A 93 8.30 -9.71 0.95
CA ARG A 93 9.48 -9.16 0.28
C ARG A 93 9.51 -7.65 0.44
N ILE A 94 10.71 -7.13 0.69
CA ILE A 94 10.98 -5.71 0.81
C ILE A 94 11.92 -5.33 -0.34
N GLU A 95 11.54 -4.34 -1.14
CA GLU A 95 12.33 -3.87 -2.27
C GLU A 95 12.54 -2.35 -2.22
N PRO A 96 13.76 -1.84 -2.37
CA PRO A 96 13.99 -0.40 -2.43
C PRO A 96 13.47 0.19 -3.75
N VAL A 97 12.95 1.42 -3.67
CA VAL A 97 12.63 2.27 -4.82
C VAL A 97 13.63 3.42 -4.84
N GLU A 98 14.80 3.15 -5.44
CA GLU A 98 15.91 4.11 -5.53
C GLU A 98 16.20 4.77 -4.18
N ASP A 99 16.31 6.10 -4.17
CA ASP A 99 16.43 6.89 -2.97
C ASP A 99 15.06 7.35 -2.41
N LYS A 100 13.94 6.99 -3.03
CA LYS A 100 12.61 7.53 -2.72
C LYS A 100 11.90 6.84 -1.56
N GLY A 101 12.06 5.51 -1.44
CA GLY A 101 11.36 4.76 -0.40
C GLY A 101 11.44 3.26 -0.58
N THR A 102 10.44 2.55 -0.05
CA THR A 102 10.44 1.08 0.04
C THR A 102 9.10 0.50 -0.40
N LEU A 103 9.15 -0.58 -1.18
CA LEU A 103 8.02 -1.44 -1.52
C LEU A 103 7.97 -2.65 -0.58
N ILE A 104 6.78 -2.96 -0.11
CA ILE A 104 6.44 -4.12 0.70
C ILE A 104 5.47 -4.97 -0.13
N ILE A 105 5.86 -6.21 -0.41
CA ILE A 105 5.06 -7.18 -1.18
C ILE A 105 4.70 -8.32 -0.24
N LEU A 106 3.41 -8.49 0.07
CA LEU A 106 2.99 -9.45 1.09
C LEU A 106 3.30 -10.91 0.73
N THR A 107 3.00 -11.30 -0.51
CA THR A 107 3.14 -12.67 -0.99
C THR A 107 3.41 -12.68 -2.50
N PRO A 108 4.16 -13.65 -3.05
CA PRO A 108 4.31 -13.83 -4.50
C PRO A 108 3.03 -14.32 -5.18
N GLU A 109 2.18 -15.11 -4.52
CA GLU A 109 0.91 -15.58 -5.09
C GLU A 109 -0.20 -14.54 -4.99
N ARG A 110 -1.30 -14.77 -5.71
CA ARG A 110 -2.43 -13.84 -5.78
C ARG A 110 -3.04 -13.63 -4.40
N PHE A 111 -2.92 -12.40 -3.89
CA PHE A 111 -3.53 -12.01 -2.63
C PHE A 111 -5.05 -11.91 -2.75
N THR A 112 -5.77 -12.59 -1.85
CA THR A 112 -7.23 -12.70 -1.90
C THR A 112 -7.82 -12.78 -0.50
N VAL A 113 -9.01 -12.21 -0.30
CA VAL A 113 -9.78 -12.34 0.94
C VAL A 113 -10.26 -13.77 1.22
N ALA A 114 -10.36 -14.61 0.19
CA ALA A 114 -10.78 -16.00 0.33
C ALA A 114 -9.73 -16.91 0.99
N ASN A 115 -8.46 -16.46 1.06
CA ASN A 115 -7.41 -17.19 1.75
C ASN A 115 -7.20 -16.58 3.14
N PRO A 116 -7.55 -17.28 4.23
CA PRO A 116 -7.39 -16.75 5.58
C PRO A 116 -5.92 -16.49 5.97
N GLU A 117 -4.97 -17.22 5.39
CA GLU A 117 -3.54 -17.02 5.64
C GLU A 117 -3.07 -15.67 5.11
N HIS A 118 -3.57 -15.25 3.93
CA HIS A 118 -3.31 -13.92 3.38
C HIS A 118 -3.79 -12.81 4.33
N ILE A 119 -4.99 -12.98 4.90
CA ILE A 119 -5.54 -11.99 5.83
C ILE A 119 -4.77 -11.96 7.14
N ALA A 120 -4.41 -13.12 7.69
CA ALA A 120 -3.60 -13.22 8.89
C ALA A 120 -2.22 -12.56 8.70
N LEU A 121 -1.57 -12.81 7.57
CA LEU A 121 -0.29 -12.20 7.20
C LEU A 121 -0.42 -10.68 7.09
N ALA A 122 -1.43 -10.18 6.36
CA ALA A 122 -1.63 -8.75 6.19
C ALA A 122 -1.86 -8.05 7.54
N ARG A 123 -2.67 -8.64 8.43
CA ARG A 123 -2.88 -8.11 9.78
C ARG A 123 -1.58 -8.08 10.58
N ARG A 124 -0.81 -9.16 10.55
CA ARG A 124 0.47 -9.25 11.28
C ARG A 124 1.49 -8.23 10.79
N VAL A 125 1.63 -8.08 9.48
CA VAL A 125 2.51 -7.08 8.88
C VAL A 125 2.06 -5.67 9.27
N ARG A 126 0.76 -5.39 9.22
CA ARG A 126 0.20 -4.10 9.61
C ARG A 126 0.53 -3.75 11.07
N GLU A 127 0.41 -4.70 11.99
CA GLU A 127 0.77 -4.51 13.40
C GLU A 127 2.25 -4.12 13.55
N LEU A 128 3.15 -4.83 12.87
CA LEU A 128 4.59 -4.55 12.90
C LEU A 128 4.91 -3.16 12.33
N LEU A 129 4.30 -2.79 11.21
CA LEU A 129 4.46 -1.47 10.61
C LEU A 129 3.89 -0.36 11.50
N ALA A 130 2.76 -0.61 12.18
CA ALA A 130 2.16 0.33 13.11
C ALA A 130 3.01 0.54 14.36
N GLN A 131 3.60 -0.53 14.91
CA GLN A 131 4.56 -0.47 16.02
C GLN A 131 5.82 0.32 15.64
N ALA A 132 6.24 0.22 14.37
CA ALA A 132 7.33 1.04 13.82
C ALA A 132 6.92 2.47 13.47
N GLY A 133 5.67 2.88 13.72
CA GLY A 133 5.17 4.24 13.43
C GLY A 133 4.85 4.52 11.96
N LEU A 134 5.00 3.54 11.07
CA LEU A 134 4.91 3.71 9.62
C LEU A 134 3.46 3.82 9.10
N MET A 135 2.48 3.37 9.89
CA MET A 135 1.06 3.33 9.52
C MET A 135 0.25 4.52 10.02
N ARG A 136 0.92 5.60 10.43
CA ARG A 136 0.29 6.82 10.94
C ARG A 136 0.41 7.94 9.92
N THR A 137 -0.57 8.83 9.90
CA THR A 137 -0.54 10.08 9.13
C THR A 137 0.69 10.91 9.46
N ALA A 138 1.35 11.48 8.44
CA ALA A 138 2.47 12.41 8.64
C ALA A 138 1.99 13.64 9.42
N GLY A 139 2.55 13.85 10.62
CA GLY A 139 2.15 14.94 11.54
C GLY A 139 1.21 14.54 12.69
N ALA A 140 0.89 13.25 12.87
CA ALA A 140 0.22 12.79 14.09
C ALA A 140 1.23 12.68 15.26
N ASN A 141 1.11 13.52 16.29
CA ASN A 141 1.98 13.50 17.47
C ASN A 141 2.05 12.11 18.11
N PRO A 142 3.22 11.65 18.62
CA PRO A 142 3.31 10.40 19.38
C PRO A 142 2.36 10.39 20.59
N PRO A 143 1.79 9.24 20.97
CA PRO A 143 1.10 9.13 22.25
C PRO A 143 2.11 9.38 23.38
N GLU A 144 1.69 10.17 24.38
CA GLU A 144 2.41 10.39 25.65
C GLU A 144 2.61 9.09 26.43
#